data_AF-A0A3A4YXY9-F1
#
_entry.id   AF-A0A3A4YXY9-F1
#
_cell.length_a   1.000
_cell.length_b   1.000
_cell.length_c   1.000
_cell.angle_alpha   90.00
_cell.angle_beta   90.00
_cell.angle_gamma   90.00
#
_symmetry.space_group_name_H-M   'P 1'
#
loop_
_entity.id
_entity.type
_entity.pdbx_description
1 polymer ?
#
loop_
_entity_poly.entity_id
_entity_poly.type
_entity_poly.pdbx_seq_one_letter_code
_entity_poly.pdbx_strand_id
1 'polypeptide(L)' 'MVKRFFEDLVEGEALKCLPFQMKKEQILAFARSFDPQPFHVDETQASHSIFGGLTASSLHTLSACTRSVVC' A
#
# COMPACT_ATOMS: atom_id res chain seq x y z
N MET A 1 1.43 -20.51 2.30
CA MET A 1 2.24 -21.00 1.16
C MET A 1 2.84 -22.39 1.39
N VAL A 2 3.06 -23.15 0.31
CA VAL A 2 4.00 -24.29 0.33
C VAL A 2 5.41 -23.74 0.56
N LYS A 3 6.18 -24.37 1.44
CA LYS A 3 7.55 -23.94 1.74
C LYS A 3 8.42 -24.14 0.50
N ARG A 4 9.07 -23.07 0.04
CA ARG A 4 10.05 -23.09 -1.06
C ARG A 4 11.42 -22.78 -0.48
N PHE A 5 12.45 -23.40 -1.04
CA PHE A 5 13.84 -23.13 -0.76
C PHE A 5 14.49 -22.36 -1.90
N PHE A 6 15.76 -22.00 -1.74
CA PHE A 6 16.46 -21.18 -2.72
C PHE A 6 16.60 -21.90 -4.08
N GLU A 7 16.86 -23.20 -4.04
CA GLU A 7 16.97 -24.08 -5.20
C GLU A 7 15.66 -24.25 -5.99
N ASP A 8 14.51 -23.89 -5.42
CA ASP A 8 13.21 -23.96 -6.10
C ASP A 8 12.91 -22.69 -6.90
N LEU A 9 13.73 -21.63 -6.78
CA LEU A 9 13.51 -20.35 -7.44
C LEU A 9 14.10 -20.35 -8.86
N VAL A 10 13.34 -19.85 -9.84
CA VAL A 10 13.79 -19.73 -11.23
C VAL A 10 13.89 -18.25 -11.61
N GLU A 11 14.99 -17.86 -12.25
CA GLU A 11 15.16 -16.49 -12.76
C GLU A 11 14.03 -16.12 -13.73
N GLY A 12 13.45 -14.93 -13.54
CA GLY A 12 12.32 -14.45 -14.34
C GLY A 12 10.95 -15.00 -13.91
N GLU A 13 10.87 -15.82 -12.87
CA GLU A 13 9.59 -16.28 -12.33
C GLU A 13 8.76 -15.10 -11.79
N ALA A 14 7.49 -15.03 -12.22
CA ALA A 14 6.55 -14.05 -11.71
C ALA A 14 5.95 -14.51 -10.39
N LEU A 15 6.01 -13.65 -9.36
CA LEU A 15 5.29 -13.88 -8.11
C LEU A 15 3.79 -13.68 -8.32
N LYS A 16 2.99 -14.63 -7.83
CA LYS A 16 1.53 -14.50 -7.84
C LYS A 16 1.10 -13.57 -6.71
N CYS A 17 0.78 -12.33 -7.05
CA CYS A 17 0.25 -11.36 -6.09
C CYS A 17 -1.26 -11.54 -5.89
N LEU A 18 -1.73 -11.48 -4.64
CA LEU A 18 -3.16 -11.37 -4.36
C LEU A 18 -3.61 -9.91 -4.48
N PRO A 19 -4.79 -9.63 -5.07
CA PRO A 19 -5.31 -8.29 -5.15
C PRO A 19 -5.58 -7.72 -3.75
N PHE A 20 -5.26 -6.45 -3.55
CA PHE A 20 -5.57 -5.71 -2.34
C PHE A 20 -6.34 -4.44 -2.69
N GLN A 21 -7.51 -4.27 -2.09
CA GLN A 21 -8.32 -3.06 -2.23
C GLN A 21 -8.02 -2.12 -1.07
N MET A 22 -7.39 -0.98 -1.35
CA MET A 22 -7.25 0.10 -0.36
C MET A 22 -8.55 0.89 -0.28
N LYS A 23 -9.23 0.87 0.88
CA LYS A 23 -10.42 1.68 1.11
C LYS A 23 -10.06 3.04 1.72
N LYS A 24 -10.86 4.06 1.41
CA LYS A 24 -10.67 5.44 1.91
C LYS A 24 -10.58 5.47 3.44
N GLU A 25 -11.42 4.72 4.13
CA GLU A 25 -11.45 4.68 5.60
C GLU A 25 -10.15 4.14 6.17
N GLN A 26 -9.55 3.14 5.52
CA GLN A 26 -8.26 2.56 5.93
C GLN A 26 -7.10 3.51 5.65
N ILE A 27 -7.15 4.23 4.53
CA ILE A 27 -6.17 5.27 4.19
C ILE A 27 -6.15 6.34 5.28
N LEU A 28 -7.33 6.89 5.61
CA LEU A 28 -7.47 7.92 6.64
C LEU A 28 -7.05 7.40 8.03
N ALA A 29 -7.44 6.18 8.38
CA ALA A 29 -7.07 5.58 9.67
C ALA A 29 -5.55 5.42 9.80
N PHE A 30 -4.89 4.87 8.78
CA PHE A 30 -3.43 4.71 8.78
C PHE A 30 -2.74 6.07 8.87
N ALA A 31 -3.15 7.02 8.02
CA ALA A 31 -2.54 8.35 7.97
C ALA A 31 -2.64 9.09 9.32
N ARG A 32 -3.81 9.05 9.96
CA ARG A 32 -3.99 9.67 11.29
C ARG A 32 -3.09 9.07 12.36
N SER A 33 -2.75 7.79 12.27
CA SER A 33 -1.91 7.12 13.25
C SER A 33 -0.41 7.25 12.97
N PHE A 34 0.00 7.27 11.70
CA PHE A 34 1.40 7.06 11.34
C PHE A 34 1.98 8.08 10.37
N ASP A 35 1.16 8.74 9.56
CA ASP A 35 1.62 9.64 8.50
C ASP A 35 0.59 10.77 8.26
N PRO A 36 0.46 11.74 9.19
CA PRO A 36 -0.61 12.73 9.18
C PRO A 36 -0.31 13.92 8.27
N GLN A 37 0.34 13.69 7.12
CA GLN A 37 0.52 14.75 6.12
C GLN A 37 -0.85 15.23 5.61
N PRO A 38 -1.04 16.53 5.34
CA PRO A 38 -2.35 17.10 5.02
C PRO A 38 -3.10 16.36 3.89
N PHE A 39 -2.38 15.96 2.84
CA PHE A 39 -2.95 15.26 1.69
C PHE A 39 -3.31 13.78 1.93
N HIS A 40 -3.03 13.25 3.13
CA HIS A 40 -3.44 11.91 3.56
C HIS A 40 -4.62 11.91 4.54
N VAL A 41 -4.97 13.06 5.13
CA VAL A 41 -5.97 13.13 6.21
C VAL A 41 -7.14 14.07 5.93
N ASP A 42 -6.98 15.02 5.00
CA ASP A 42 -7.97 16.06 4.70
C ASP A 42 -8.16 16.23 3.19
N GLU A 43 -9.38 16.02 2.71
CA GLU A 43 -9.68 16.08 1.27
C GLU A 43 -9.55 17.49 0.68
N THR A 44 -9.85 18.52 1.47
CA THR A 44 -9.77 19.91 1.02
C THR A 44 -8.31 20.29 0.84
N GLN A 45 -7.47 20.02 1.83
CA GLN A 45 -6.04 20.29 1.73
C GLN A 45 -5.37 19.41 0.67
N ALA A 46 -5.82 18.17 0.51
CA ALA A 46 -5.34 17.29 -0.54
C ALA A 46 -5.67 17.82 -1.95
N SER A 47 -6.85 18.45 -2.13
CA SER A 47 -7.25 19.06 -3.42
C SER A 47 -6.34 20.22 -3.84
N HIS A 48 -5.71 20.91 -2.88
CA HIS A 48 -4.75 21.97 -3.12
C HIS A 48 -3.30 21.47 -3.29
N SER A 49 -3.05 20.17 -3.06
CA SER A 49 -1.74 19.55 -3.24
C SER A 49 -1.50 19.18 -4.71
N ILE A 50 -0.25 18.81 -5.04
CA ILE A 50 0.11 18.27 -6.36
C ILE A 50 -0.68 17.01 -6.74
N PHE A 51 -1.30 16.33 -5.78
CA PHE A 51 -2.06 15.11 -5.99
C PHE A 51 -3.52 15.38 -6.39
N GLY A 52 -4.03 16.60 -6.16
CA GLY A 52 -5.40 16.98 -6.52
C GLY A 52 -6.52 16.26 -5.75
N GLY A 53 -6.18 15.48 -4.74
CA GLY A 53 -7.13 14.69 -3.95
C GLY A 53 -6.42 13.82 -2.93
N LEU A 54 -7.21 13.13 -2.10
CA LEU A 54 -6.69 12.29 -1.02
C LEU A 54 -5.81 11.17 -1.59
N THR A 55 -4.63 10.98 -1.02
CA THR A 55 -3.72 9.90 -1.40
C THR A 55 -3.42 8.99 -0.22
N ALA A 56 -3.07 7.73 -0.50
CA ALA A 56 -2.56 6.83 0.52
C ALA A 56 -1.09 7.16 0.83
N SER A 57 -0.70 7.00 2.09
CA SER A 57 0.71 7.03 2.49
C SER A 57 1.51 5.97 1.75
N SER A 58 2.75 6.30 1.38
CA SER A 58 3.69 5.34 0.77
C SER A 58 3.99 4.17 1.71
N LEU A 59 4.01 4.39 3.03
CA LEU A 59 4.20 3.35 4.04
C LEU A 59 3.02 2.38 4.10
N HIS A 60 1.80 2.91 3.97
CA HIS A 60 0.59 2.09 3.88
C HIS A 60 0.59 1.26 2.58
N THR A 61 0.97 1.90 1.47
CA THR A 61 1.05 1.25 0.16
C THR A 61 2.10 0.14 0.14
N LEU A 62 3.28 0.37 0.73
CA LEU A 62 4.32 -0.64 0.88
C LEU A 62 3.84 -1.82 1.73
N SER A 63 3.16 -1.55 2.84
CA SER A 63 2.58 -2.59 3.70
C SER A 63 1.54 -3.43 2.96
N ALA A 64 0.68 -2.80 2.17
CA ALA A 64 -0.28 -3.49 1.31
C ALA A 64 0.40 -4.36 0.24
N CYS A 65 1.46 -3.84 -0.40
CA CYS A 65 2.26 -4.59 -1.37
C CYS A 65 2.89 -5.82 -0.73
N THR A 66 3.52 -5.69 0.45
CA THR A 66 4.06 -6.82 1.20
C THR A 66 3.00 -7.87 1.47
N ARG A 67 1.80 -7.48 1.90
CA ARG A 67 0.68 -8.42 2.10
C ARG A 67 0.23 -9.11 0.80
N SER A 68 0.30 -8.41 -0.32
CA SER A 68 -0.06 -8.98 -1.64
C SER A 68 0.97 -9.99 -2.14
N VAL A 69 2.25 -9.80 -1.83
CA VAL A 69 3.37 -10.63 -2.33
C VAL A 69 3.71 -11.76 -1.37
N VAL A 70 3.64 -11.53 -0.06
CA VAL A 70 3.99 -12.48 0.99
C VAL A 70 2.72 -13.21 1.43
N CYS A 71 2.40 -14.32 0.75
CA CYS A 71 1.26 -15.21 1.07
C CYS A 71 1.71 -16.55 1.70
#